data_AF-A0A957T1X3-F1
#
_entry.id   AF-A0A957T1X3-F1
#
_cell.length_a   1.000
_cell.length_b   1.000
_cell.length_c   1.000
_cell.angle_alpha   90.00
_cell.angle_beta   90.00
_cell.angle_gamma   90.00
#
_symmetry.space_group_name_H-M   'P 1'
#
loop_
_entity.id
_entity.type
_entity.pdbx_description
1 polymer ?
#
loop_
_entity_poly.entity_id
_entity_poly.type
_entity_poly.pdbx_seq_one_letter_code
_entity_poly.pdbx_strand_id
1 'polypeptide(L)' 'MNNRFDEICRYIEEHLEEPLSVDDLAARAHLSRYHFIRRFQRAHHYTPRQYLIYRRLERSKDLLANSD' A
#
# COMPACT_ATOMS: atom_id res chain seq x y z
N MET A 1 12.59 -4.22 15.50
CA MET A 1 11.86 -5.39 14.99
C MET A 1 11.28 -5.01 13.66
N ASN A 2 11.85 -5.47 12.53
CA ASN A 2 11.29 -5.21 11.21
C ASN A 2 9.97 -5.98 11.09
N ASN A 3 8.84 -5.28 11.18
CA ASN A 3 7.55 -5.85 10.89
C ASN A 3 7.43 -5.90 9.36
N ARG A 4 7.22 -7.08 8.77
CA ARG A 4 7.12 -7.26 7.31
C ARG A 4 6.11 -6.33 6.65
N PHE A 5 5.09 -5.89 7.40
CA PHE A 5 4.10 -4.92 6.93
C PHE A 5 4.64 -3.50 6.78
N ASP A 6 5.61 -3.08 7.60
CA ASP A 6 6.24 -1.76 7.48
C ASP A 6 7.05 -1.67 6.18
N GLU A 7 7.71 -2.77 5.79
CA GLU A 7 8.43 -2.87 4.51
C GLU A 7 7.46 -2.83 3.32
N ILE A 8 6.29 -3.47 3.43
CA ILE A 8 5.23 -3.39 2.41
C ILE A 8 4.65 -1.98 2.32
N CYS A 9 4.39 -1.32 3.44
CA CYS A 9 3.93 0.06 3.46
C CYS A 9 4.95 0.98 2.80
N ARG A 10 6.24 0.89 3.18
CA ARG A 10 7.30 1.67 2.52
C ARG A 10 7.35 1.43 1.02
N TYR A 11 7.25 0.17 0.60
CA TYR A 11 7.24 -0.14 -0.83
C TYR A 11 6.05 0.49 -1.56
N ILE A 12 4.85 0.43 -0.97
CA ILE A 12 3.65 1.06 -1.53
C ILE A 12 3.89 2.55 -1.75
N GLU A 13 4.49 3.24 -0.78
CA GLU A 13 4.78 4.68 -0.82
C GLU A 13 5.71 5.08 -1.96
N GLU A 14 6.78 4.30 -2.12
CA GLU A 14 7.80 4.53 -3.15
C GLU A 14 7.26 4.30 -4.57
N HIS A 15 6.18 3.51 -4.71
CA HIS A 15 5.67 3.05 -6.01
C HIS A 15 4.18 3.44 -6.22
N LEU A 16 3.68 4.49 -5.57
CA LEU A 16 2.28 4.92 -5.68
C LEU A 16 1.86 5.29 -7.11
N GLU A 17 2.80 5.77 -7.93
CA GLU A 17 2.59 6.20 -9.31
C GLU A 17 2.57 5.03 -10.29
N GLU A 18 3.01 3.84 -9.85
CA GLU A 18 3.04 2.63 -10.66
C GLU A 18 1.75 1.82 -10.53
N PRO A 19 1.42 0.98 -11.53
CA PRO A 19 0.31 0.04 -11.43
C PRO A 19 0.61 -1.09 -10.42
N LEU A 20 0.41 -0.82 -9.12
CA LEU A 20 0.49 -1.83 -8.07
C LEU A 20 -0.80 -2.66 -7.97
N SER A 21 -0.68 -3.99 -8.02
CA SER A 21 -1.77 -4.91 -7.74
C SER A 21 -1.70 -5.49 -6.32
N VAL A 22 -2.83 -5.98 -5.81
CA VAL A 22 -2.86 -6.66 -4.51
C VAL A 22 -2.07 -7.98 -4.54
N ASP A 23 -1.91 -8.60 -5.72
CA ASP A 23 -1.11 -9.81 -5.87
C ASP A 23 0.37 -9.56 -5.71
N ASP A 24 0.88 -8.47 -6.29
CA ASP A 24 2.29 -8.11 -6.19
C ASP A 24 2.69 -7.87 -4.73
N LEU A 25 1.81 -7.17 -4.00
CA LEU A 25 1.98 -6.91 -2.57
C LEU A 25 1.91 -8.21 -1.75
N ALA A 26 0.98 -9.11 -2.08
CA ALA A 26 0.85 -10.40 -1.43
C ALA A 26 2.08 -11.29 -1.68
N ALA A 27 2.58 -11.32 -2.92
CA ALA A 27 3.78 -12.05 -3.30
C ALA A 27 5.01 -11.54 -2.55
N ARG A 28 5.20 -10.22 -2.46
CA ARG A 28 6.27 -9.61 -1.63
C ARG A 28 6.15 -9.92 -0.15
N ALA A 29 4.92 -10.05 0.37
CA ALA A 29 4.69 -10.46 1.75
C ALA A 29 4.83 -12.00 1.95
N HIS A 30 5.09 -12.76 0.89
CA HIS A 30 5.05 -14.23 0.84
C HIS A 30 3.75 -14.80 1.41
N LEU A 31 2.63 -14.21 1.02
CA LEU A 31 1.29 -14.60 1.42
C LEU A 31 0.44 -14.82 0.18
N SER A 32 -0.56 -15.70 0.30
CA SER A 32 -1.64 -15.71 -0.69
C SER A 32 -2.41 -14.39 -0.63
N ARG A 33 -3.01 -13.97 -1.75
CA ARG A 33 -3.85 -12.76 -1.83
C ARG A 33 -4.85 -12.66 -0.66
N TYR A 34 -5.53 -13.77 -0.36
CA TYR A 34 -6.53 -13.81 0.70
C TYR A 34 -5.93 -13.62 2.11
N HIS A 35 -4.81 -14.29 2.41
CA HIS A 35 -4.13 -14.12 3.69
C HIS A 35 -3.54 -12.73 3.84
N PHE A 36 -3.00 -12.18 2.76
CA PHE A 36 -2.48 -10.82 2.73
C PHE A 36 -3.58 -9.80 3.05
N ILE A 37 -4.70 -9.84 2.34
CA ILE A 37 -5.83 -8.91 2.58
C ILE A 37 -6.29 -8.98 4.04
N ARG A 38 -6.52 -10.19 4.58
CA ARG A 38 -6.98 -10.33 5.97
C ARG A 38 -5.97 -9.81 7.00
N ARG A 39 -4.68 -10.12 6.85
CA ARG A 39 -3.65 -9.61 7.77
C ARG A 39 -3.46 -8.10 7.65
N PHE A 40 -3.47 -7.58 6.43
CA PHE A 40 -3.35 -6.14 6.17
C PHE A 40 -4.52 -5.38 6.78
N GLN A 41 -5.76 -5.84 6.57
CA GLN A 41 -6.95 -5.25 7.19
C GLN A 41 -6.90 -5.30 8.72
N ARG A 42 -6.40 -6.39 9.30
CA ARG A 42 -6.26 -6.50 10.76
C ARG A 42 -5.23 -5.51 11.31
N ALA A 43 -4.17 -5.22 10.55
CA ALA A 43 -3.10 -4.32 10.96
C ALA A 43 -3.43 -2.84 10.71
N HIS A 44 -4.07 -2.52 9.59
CA HIS A 44 -4.27 -1.14 9.12
C HIS A 44 -5.73 -0.70 9.09
N HIS A 45 -6.68 -1.56 9.44
CA HIS A 45 -8.13 -1.31 9.40
C HIS A 45 -8.74 -1.00 8.02
N TYR A 46 -7.91 -1.05 6.96
CA TYR A 46 -8.31 -0.85 5.57
C TYR A 46 -7.88 -2.03 4.70
N THR A 47 -8.59 -2.29 3.60
CA THR A 47 -8.06 -3.20 2.57
C THR A 47 -6.81 -2.59 1.93
N PRO A 48 -5.89 -3.42 1.39
CA PRO A 48 -4.75 -2.91 0.61
C PRO A 48 -5.19 -1.99 -0.53
N ARG A 49 -6.30 -2.30 -1.20
CA ARG A 49 -6.84 -1.48 -2.30
C ARG A 49 -7.35 -0.12 -1.82
N GLN A 50 -8.08 -0.07 -0.72
CA GLN A 50 -8.52 1.21 -0.13
C GLN A 50 -7.33 2.05 0.30
N TYR A 51 -6.33 1.43 0.92
CA TYR A 51 -5.10 2.10 1.31
C TYR A 51 -4.40 2.72 0.09
N LEU A 52 -4.19 1.96 -0.99
CA LEU A 52 -3.59 2.47 -2.23
C LEU A 52 -4.34 3.67 -2.81
N ILE A 53 -5.67 3.62 -2.88
CA ILE A 53 -6.50 4.71 -3.39
C ILE A 53 -6.33 5.97 -2.53
N TYR A 54 -6.42 5.82 -1.21
CA TYR A 54 -6.25 6.92 -0.27
C TYR A 54 -4.87 7.57 -0.43
N ARG A 55 -3.81 6.77 -0.49
CA ARG A 55 -2.44 7.27 -0.61
C ARG A 55 -2.16 7.97 -1.93
N ARG A 56 -2.68 7.44 -3.04
CA ARG A 56 -2.60 8.12 -4.34
C ARG A 56 -3.31 9.46 -4.32
N LEU A 57 -4.49 9.54 -3.72
CA LEU A 57 -5.24 10.78 -3.61
C LEU A 57 -4.47 11.84 -2.81
N GLU A 58 -3.92 11.46 -1.65
CA GLU A 58 -3.12 12.36 -0.82
C GLU A 58 -1.87 12.84 -1.57
N ARG A 59 -1.14 11.92 -2.22
CA ARG A 59 0.03 12.26 -3.04
C ARG A 59 -0.32 13.23 -4.17
N SER A 60 -1.44 13.02 -4.87
CA SER A 60 -1.87 13.94 -5.93
C SER A 60 -2.22 15.33 -5.38
N LYS A 61 -2.83 15.43 -4.20
CA LYS A 61 -3.07 16.72 -3.54
C LYS A 61 -1.77 17.42 -3.19
N ASP A 62 -0.81 16.68 -2.63
CA ASP A 62 0.51 17.23 -2.28
C ASP A 62 1.23 17.74 -3.52
N LEU A 63 1.19 16.99 -4.63
CA LEU A 63 1.77 17.43 -5.90
C LEU A 63 1.12 18.72 -6.40
N LEU A 64 -0.21 18.83 -6.37
CA LEU A 64 -0.91 20.05 -6.76
C LEU A 64 -0.59 21.24 -5.84
N ALA A 65 -0.44 21.01 -4.54
CA ALA A 65 -0.13 22.06 -3.57
C ALA A 65 1.32 22.56 -3.64
N ASN A 66 2.24 21.74 -4.17
CA ASN A 66 3.67 22.05 -4.29
C ASN A 66 4.14 22.30 -5.73
N SER A 67 3.22 22.26 -6.70
CA SER A 67 3.49 22.62 -8.10
C SER A 67 2.95 24.03 -8.36
N ASP A 68 3.75 25.04 -8.02
CA ASP A 68 3.62 26.44 -8.50
C ASP A 68 4.54 26.67 -9.70
#